data_AF-A0A7X5XBD2-F1
#
_entry.id   AF-A0A7X5XBD2-F1
#
_cell.length_a   1.000
_cell.length_b   1.000
_cell.length_c   1.000
_cell.angle_alpha   90.00
_cell.angle_beta   90.00
_cell.angle_gamma   90.00
#
_symmetry.space_group_name_H-M   'P 1'
#
loop_
_entity.id
_entity.type
_entity.pdbx_description
1 polymer ?
#
loop_
_entity_poly.entity_id
_entity_poly.type
_entity_poly.pdbx_seq_one_letter_code
_entity_poly.pdbx_strand_id
1 'polypeptide(L)'
;MLRGAAVPHAVIDGDFMGQVHPAPEGDPHRAEITESNVTAVWANYARRGYRRLIYTNTLSVVPETTGMFERAMGGRVRIVRVLLTATDATTRARLERRELGSELEKEWESSTRKARLLDQRTPADAVRVATDERAVVDIAHEVVAATGWIG
;
A
#
# COMPACT_ATOMS: atom_id res chain seq x y z
N MET A 1 10.40 -14.81 2.57
CA MET A 1 10.47 -15.41 1.22
C MET A 1 11.38 -14.65 0.26
N LEU A 2 11.05 -13.43 -0.20
CA LEU A 2 11.84 -12.70 -1.24
C LEU A 2 13.33 -12.56 -0.94
N ARG A 3 13.71 -12.27 0.32
CA ARG A 3 15.11 -12.23 0.75
C ARG A 3 15.81 -13.59 0.62
N GLY A 4 15.12 -14.67 1.01
CA GLY A 4 15.63 -16.03 0.89
C GLY A 4 15.82 -16.48 -0.56
N ALA A 5 14.99 -15.98 -1.47
CA ALA A 5 15.12 -16.17 -2.91
C ALA A 5 16.05 -15.14 -3.60
N ALA A 6 16.76 -14.31 -2.82
CA ALA A 6 17.66 -13.27 -3.31
C ALA A 6 17.05 -12.31 -4.36
N VAL A 7 15.73 -12.06 -4.30
CA VAL A 7 15.05 -11.13 -5.22
C VAL A 7 15.33 -9.68 -4.81
N PRO A 8 16.03 -8.85 -5.61
CA PRO A 8 16.26 -7.46 -5.26
C PRO A 8 14.96 -6.65 -5.34
N HIS A 9 14.55 -6.06 -4.21
CA HIS A 9 13.35 -5.23 -4.07
C HIS A 9 13.56 -4.13 -3.03
N ALA A 10 12.84 -3.03 -3.20
CA ALA A 10 12.69 -1.97 -2.20
C ALA A 10 11.28 -2.03 -1.60
N VAL A 11 11.14 -1.52 -0.37
CA VAL A 11 9.85 -1.37 0.31
C VAL A 11 9.69 0.10 0.67
N ILE A 12 8.55 0.70 0.32
CA ILE A 12 8.16 2.03 0.77
C ILE A 12 6.81 1.89 1.45
N ASP A 13 6.75 2.36 2.69
CA ASP A 13 5.49 2.58 3.38
C ASP A 13 4.98 4.00 3.05
N GLY A 14 3.91 4.05 2.26
CA GLY A 14 3.32 5.27 1.74
C GLY A 14 2.69 6.15 2.81
N ASP A 15 2.32 5.58 3.96
CA ASP A 15 1.68 6.33 5.05
C ASP A 15 2.62 7.40 5.64
N PHE A 16 3.93 7.25 5.47
CA PHE A 16 4.93 8.23 5.91
C PHE A 16 5.28 9.28 4.85
N MET A 17 4.99 9.01 3.57
CA MET A 17 5.43 9.87 2.47
C MET A 17 4.69 11.21 2.42
N GLY A 18 3.51 11.30 3.05
CA GLY A 18 2.72 12.53 3.14
C GLY A 18 2.66 13.15 4.54
N GLN A 19 3.40 12.65 5.54
CA GLN A 19 3.28 13.12 6.93
C GLN A 19 3.93 14.48 7.14
N VAL A 20 3.17 15.53 6.84
CA VAL A 20 3.55 16.93 7.04
C VAL A 20 2.39 17.73 7.68
N HIS A 21 2.74 18.64 8.58
CA HIS A 21 1.83 19.58 9.22
C HIS A 21 2.45 21.00 9.30
N PRO A 22 1.70 22.06 8.91
CA PRO A 22 0.40 22.02 8.24
C PRO A 22 0.48 21.34 6.86
N ALA A 23 -0.67 21.08 6.23
CA ALA A 23 -0.64 20.66 4.82
C ALA A 23 0.00 21.78 3.98
N PRO A 24 0.82 21.46 2.95
CA PRO A 24 1.40 22.49 2.10
C PRO A 24 0.33 23.31 1.39
N GLU A 25 0.63 24.59 1.13
CA GLU A 25 -0.23 25.43 0.29
C GLU A 25 -0.37 24.81 -1.10
N GLY A 26 -1.59 24.73 -1.62
CA GLY A 26 -1.87 24.08 -2.90
C GLY A 26 -1.98 22.55 -2.86
N ASP A 27 -1.54 21.88 -1.78
CA ASP A 27 -1.58 20.42 -1.63
C ASP A 27 -2.29 19.96 -0.33
N PRO A 28 -3.59 20.27 -0.17
CA PRO A 28 -4.33 19.93 1.06
C PRO A 28 -4.44 18.42 1.29
N HIS A 29 -4.38 17.63 0.21
CA HIS A 29 -4.45 16.17 0.24
C HIS A 29 -3.08 15.49 0.31
N ARG A 30 -1.98 16.25 0.35
CA ARG A 30 -0.60 15.76 0.42
C ARG A 30 -0.22 14.85 -0.75
N ALA A 31 -0.89 14.98 -1.89
CA ALA A 31 -0.64 14.15 -3.06
C ALA A 31 0.70 14.51 -3.71
N GLU A 32 0.99 15.80 -3.85
CA GLU A 32 2.23 16.29 -4.47
C GLU A 32 3.45 16.04 -3.60
N ILE A 33 3.35 16.28 -2.29
CA ILE A 33 4.45 15.99 -1.36
C ILE A 33 4.71 14.47 -1.26
N THR A 34 3.66 13.64 -1.29
CA THR A 34 3.80 12.18 -1.33
C THR A 34 4.54 11.74 -2.59
N GLU A 35 4.14 12.23 -3.76
CA GLU A 35 4.80 11.90 -5.03
C GLU A 35 6.27 12.34 -5.04
N SER A 36 6.55 13.55 -4.57
CA SER A 36 7.91 14.09 -4.48
C SER A 36 8.81 13.22 -3.60
N ASN A 37 8.29 12.82 -2.43
CA ASN A 37 9.03 11.97 -1.50
C ASN A 37 9.23 10.55 -2.07
N VAL A 38 8.21 9.94 -2.67
CA VAL A 38 8.35 8.63 -3.34
C VAL A 38 9.37 8.71 -4.47
N THR A 39 9.37 9.78 -5.27
CA THR A 39 10.33 10.02 -6.36
C THR A 39 11.76 10.08 -5.83
N ALA A 40 11.99 10.88 -4.78
CA ALA A 40 13.32 11.04 -4.18
C ALA A 40 13.85 9.74 -3.56
N VAL A 41 12.99 9.03 -2.81
CA VAL A 41 13.34 7.75 -2.19
C VAL A 41 13.59 6.68 -3.26
N TRP A 42 12.72 6.58 -4.27
CA TRP A 42 12.90 5.64 -5.37
C TRP A 42 14.19 5.90 -6.15
N ALA A 43 14.54 7.16 -6.41
CA ALA A 43 15.78 7.51 -7.10
C ALA A 43 17.02 6.96 -6.37
N ASN A 44 17.01 6.93 -5.03
CA ASN A 44 18.08 6.33 -4.23
C ASN A 44 18.21 4.82 -4.51
N TYR A 45 17.10 4.10 -4.57
CA TYR A 45 17.06 2.68 -4.87
C TYR A 45 17.43 2.40 -6.34
N ALA A 46 16.89 3.15 -7.28
CA ALA A 46 17.16 2.99 -8.70
C ALA A 46 18.66 3.16 -9.03
N ARG A 47 19.33 4.15 -8.41
CA ARG A 47 20.79 4.34 -8.55
C ARG A 47 21.62 3.16 -8.03
N ARG A 48 21.06 2.34 -7.14
CA ARG A 48 21.68 1.11 -6.63
C ARG A 48 21.24 -0.14 -7.39
N GLY A 49 20.52 0.02 -8.50
CA GLY A 49 20.11 -1.08 -9.38
C GLY A 49 18.80 -1.75 -9.02
N TYR A 50 18.05 -1.28 -8.02
CA TYR A 50 16.74 -1.83 -7.69
C TYR A 50 15.72 -1.51 -8.79
N ARG A 51 14.90 -2.52 -9.15
CA ARG A 51 13.89 -2.43 -10.21
C ARG A 51 12.48 -2.85 -9.77
N ARG A 52 12.34 -3.28 -8.51
CA ARG A 52 11.09 -3.78 -7.93
C ARG A 52 10.78 -2.98 -6.69
N LEU A 53 9.55 -2.47 -6.59
CA LEU A 53 9.05 -1.72 -5.45
C LEU A 53 7.84 -2.44 -4.88
N ILE A 54 7.86 -2.68 -3.57
CA ILE A 54 6.69 -2.99 -2.77
C ILE A 54 6.25 -1.68 -2.13
N TYR A 55 5.06 -1.22 -2.47
CA TYR A 55 4.47 -0.02 -1.90
C TYR A 55 3.25 -0.39 -1.08
N THR A 56 3.20 0.05 0.17
CA THR A 56 2.05 -0.19 1.06
C THR A 56 1.35 1.12 1.37
N ASN A 57 0.06 1.19 1.08
CA ASN A 57 -0.83 2.27 1.49
C ASN A 57 -2.27 1.85 1.24
N THR A 58 -3.19 2.29 2.09
CA THR A 58 -4.60 1.88 2.04
C THR A 58 -5.25 2.09 0.67
N LEU A 59 -4.92 3.18 -0.05
CA LEU A 59 -5.57 3.54 -1.31
C LEU A 59 -4.73 3.23 -2.56
N SER A 60 -3.54 2.63 -2.40
CA SER A 60 -2.60 2.38 -3.52
C SER A 60 -3.12 1.44 -4.62
N VAL A 61 -4.19 0.68 -4.34
CA VAL A 61 -4.84 -0.22 -5.31
C VAL A 61 -5.89 0.48 -6.18
N VAL A 62 -6.24 1.72 -5.85
CA VAL A 62 -7.25 2.52 -6.55
C VAL A 62 -6.60 3.20 -7.76
N PRO A 63 -7.17 3.11 -8.99
CA PRO A 63 -6.52 3.55 -10.23
C PRO A 63 -5.98 4.98 -10.20
N GLU A 64 -6.71 5.88 -9.56
CA GLU A 64 -6.39 7.31 -9.48
C GLU A 64 -5.06 7.57 -8.77
N THR A 65 -4.62 6.68 -7.88
CA THR A 65 -3.32 6.80 -7.19
C THR A 65 -2.16 6.26 -8.03
N THR A 66 -2.44 5.46 -9.06
CA THR A 66 -1.41 4.65 -9.71
C THR A 66 -0.54 5.42 -10.71
N GLY A 67 -1.05 6.51 -11.28
CA GLY A 67 -0.27 7.37 -12.18
C GLY A 67 0.95 8.01 -11.50
N MET A 68 0.92 8.15 -10.17
CA MET A 68 2.07 8.61 -9.37
C MET A 68 3.29 7.70 -9.55
N PHE A 69 3.10 6.37 -9.63
CA PHE A 69 4.22 5.44 -9.70
C PHE A 69 4.97 5.55 -11.02
N GLU A 70 4.28 5.75 -12.14
CA GLU A 70 4.95 5.95 -13.44
C GLU A 70 5.78 7.23 -13.47
N ARG A 71 5.23 8.33 -12.91
CA ARG A 71 5.92 9.61 -12.79
C ARG A 71 7.12 9.52 -11.85
N ALA A 72 6.92 8.98 -10.65
CA ALA A 72 7.96 8.83 -9.64
C ALA A 72 9.09 7.87 -10.06
N MET A 73 8.76 6.82 -10.82
CA MET A 73 9.73 5.84 -11.29
C MET A 73 10.35 6.18 -12.65
N GLY A 74 9.88 7.24 -13.32
CA GLY A 74 10.46 7.76 -14.56
C GLY A 74 10.20 6.91 -15.80
N GLY A 75 9.06 6.22 -15.89
CA GLY A 75 8.72 5.40 -17.06
C GLY A 75 7.53 4.48 -16.87
N ARG A 76 7.28 3.62 -17.85
CA ARG A 76 6.22 2.60 -17.78
C ARG A 76 6.53 1.61 -16.67
N VAL A 77 5.61 1.44 -15.74
CA VAL A 77 5.73 0.46 -14.65
C VAL A 77 4.69 -0.65 -14.81
N ARG A 78 5.09 -1.89 -14.54
CA ARG A 78 4.13 -2.98 -14.36
C ARG A 78 3.59 -2.89 -12.93
N ILE A 79 2.30 -2.60 -12.80
CA ILE A 79 1.62 -2.49 -11.50
C ILE A 79 0.85 -3.77 -11.23
N VAL A 80 1.17 -4.41 -10.11
CA VAL A 80 0.41 -5.54 -9.57
C VAL A 80 -0.33 -5.03 -8.34
N ARG A 81 -1.67 -4.98 -8.42
CA ARG A 81 -2.52 -4.48 -7.34
C ARG A 81 -2.93 -5.65 -6.46
N VAL A 82 -2.68 -5.52 -5.16
CA VAL A 82 -3.06 -6.52 -4.17
C VAL A 82 -3.85 -5.83 -3.07
N LEU A 83 -5.14 -6.13 -3.00
CA LEU A 83 -6.01 -5.68 -1.93
C LEU A 83 -6.05 -6.76 -0.84
N LEU A 84 -5.52 -6.44 0.33
CA LEU A 84 -5.68 -7.29 1.50
C LEU A 84 -7.06 -7.06 2.10
N THR A 85 -7.84 -8.11 2.27
CA THR A 85 -9.18 -8.04 2.85
C THR A 85 -9.23 -8.71 4.22
N ALA A 86 -10.15 -8.25 5.05
CA ALA A 86 -10.52 -8.89 6.29
C ALA A 86 -12.00 -8.65 6.55
N THR A 87 -12.64 -9.53 7.30
CA THR A 87 -14.00 -9.29 7.81
C THR A 87 -14.02 -8.08 8.74
N ASP A 88 -15.20 -7.47 8.91
CA ASP A 88 -15.42 -6.40 9.88
C ASP A 88 -15.03 -6.84 11.30
N ALA A 89 -15.38 -8.09 11.68
CA ALA A 89 -15.04 -8.65 12.97
C ALA A 89 -13.52 -8.72 13.20
N THR A 90 -12.76 -9.24 12.22
CA THR A 90 -11.30 -9.30 12.27
C THR A 90 -10.68 -7.90 12.30
N THR A 91 -11.18 -6.98 11.48
CA THR A 91 -10.69 -5.60 11.41
C THR A 91 -10.90 -4.88 12.73
N ARG A 92 -12.08 -5.04 13.33
CA ARG A 92 -12.42 -4.48 14.64
C ARG A 92 -11.52 -5.03 15.74
N ALA A 93 -11.35 -6.34 15.82
CA ALA A 93 -10.50 -6.98 16.81
C ALA A 93 -9.02 -6.56 16.68
N ARG A 94 -8.54 -6.26 15.46
CA ARG A 94 -7.19 -5.73 15.23
C ARG A 94 -7.07 -4.26 15.66
N LEU A 95 -8.09 -3.44 15.40
CA LEU A 95 -8.14 -2.04 15.83
C LEU A 95 -8.19 -1.90 17.36
N GLU A 96 -9.04 -2.70 18.02
CA GLU A 96 -9.19 -2.71 19.48
C GLU A 96 -7.89 -3.09 20.22
N ARG A 97 -6.97 -3.83 19.57
CA ARG A 97 -5.66 -4.15 20.14
C ARG A 97 -4.65 -3.02 20.06
N ARG A 98 -4.79 -2.11 19.09
CA ARG A 98 -3.79 -1.07 18.82
C ARG A 98 -4.22 0.31 19.33
N GLU A 99 -5.51 0.61 19.27
CA GLU A 99 -6.08 1.91 19.67
C GLU A 99 -6.75 1.80 21.04
N LEU A 100 -6.53 2.78 21.91
CA LEU A 100 -7.20 2.89 23.20
C LEU A 100 -8.00 4.19 23.26
N GLY A 101 -9.24 4.13 23.76
CA GLY A 101 -10.06 5.31 24.02
C GLY A 101 -10.80 5.87 22.79
N SER A 102 -11.01 7.19 22.77
CA SER A 102 -11.91 7.90 21.83
C SER A 102 -11.48 7.87 20.36
N GLU A 103 -10.25 7.43 20.07
CA GLU A 103 -9.75 7.31 18.70
C GLU A 103 -10.22 6.02 18.02
N LEU A 104 -10.65 5.01 18.79
CA LEU A 104 -11.12 3.74 18.24
C LEU A 104 -12.36 3.90 17.34
N GLU A 105 -13.36 4.67 17.78
CA GLU A 105 -14.61 4.86 17.03
C GLU A 105 -14.38 5.64 15.73
N LYS A 106 -13.55 6.69 15.78
CA LYS A 106 -13.15 7.45 14.58
C LYS A 106 -12.37 6.59 13.59
N GLU A 107 -11.42 5.79 14.09
CA GLU A 107 -10.64 4.87 13.27
C GLU A 107 -11.53 3.78 12.67
N TRP A 108 -12.53 3.30 13.41
CA TRP A 108 -13.51 2.34 12.93
C TRP A 108 -14.37 2.90 11.79
N GLU A 109 -14.93 4.10 11.95
CA GLU A 109 -15.70 4.78 10.90
C GLU A 109 -14.85 5.05 9.65
N SER A 110 -13.62 5.52 9.87
CA SER A 110 -12.63 5.77 8.82
C SER A 110 -12.31 4.48 8.06
N SER A 111 -12.05 3.38 8.77
CA SER A 111 -11.79 2.06 8.20
C SER A 111 -12.98 1.55 7.38
N THR A 112 -14.19 1.63 7.93
CA THR A 112 -15.43 1.20 7.26
C THR A 112 -15.67 1.99 5.97
N ARG A 113 -15.48 3.31 6.01
CA ARG A 113 -15.61 4.17 4.82
C ARG A 113 -14.59 3.80 3.75
N LYS A 114 -13.32 3.58 4.14
CA LYS A 114 -12.25 3.18 3.22
C LYS A 114 -12.50 1.80 2.63
N ALA A 115 -12.99 0.84 3.41
CA ALA A 115 -13.35 -0.50 2.92
C ALA A 115 -14.39 -0.43 1.79
N ARG A 116 -15.47 0.32 1.99
CA ARG A 116 -16.50 0.54 0.94
C ARG A 116 -15.92 1.18 -0.31
N LEU A 117 -15.06 2.18 -0.15
CA LEU A 117 -14.38 2.83 -1.26
C LEU A 117 -13.51 1.85 -2.04
N LEU A 118 -12.76 1.00 -1.33
CA LEU A 118 -11.88 0.00 -1.92
C LEU A 118 -12.67 -1.08 -2.65
N ASP A 119 -13.77 -1.57 -2.08
CA ASP A 119 -14.64 -2.55 -2.75
C ASP A 119 -15.21 -2.02 -4.06
N GLN A 120 -15.60 -0.74 -4.09
CA GLN A 120 -16.20 -0.10 -5.26
C GLN A 120 -15.18 0.28 -6.34
N ARG A 121 -13.98 0.72 -5.94
CA ARG A 121 -13.02 1.36 -6.86
C ARG A 121 -11.81 0.51 -7.20
N THR A 122 -11.57 -0.58 -6.48
CA THR A 122 -10.47 -1.48 -6.80
C THR A 122 -10.81 -2.24 -8.09
N PRO A 123 -9.93 -2.19 -9.11
CA PRO A 123 -10.16 -2.86 -10.38
C PRO A 123 -10.45 -4.36 -10.24
N ALA A 124 -11.17 -4.92 -11.21
CA ALA A 124 -11.50 -6.35 -11.24
C ALA A 124 -10.26 -7.25 -11.38
N ASP A 125 -9.20 -6.76 -12.02
CA ASP A 125 -7.92 -7.46 -12.20
C ASP A 125 -6.98 -7.37 -10.98
N ALA A 126 -7.37 -6.65 -9.93
CA ALA A 126 -6.62 -6.64 -8.67
C ALA A 126 -6.79 -7.98 -7.93
N VAL A 127 -5.68 -8.49 -7.40
CA VAL A 127 -5.68 -9.69 -6.57
C VAL A 127 -6.22 -9.34 -5.19
N ARG A 128 -7.23 -10.08 -4.73
CA ARG A 128 -7.81 -9.93 -3.39
C ARG A 128 -7.35 -11.08 -2.52
N VAL A 129 -6.65 -10.76 -1.43
CA VAL A 129 -6.09 -11.77 -0.52
C VAL A 129 -6.74 -11.60 0.85
N ALA A 130 -7.58 -12.56 1.22
CA ALA A 130 -8.18 -12.58 2.56
C ALA A 130 -7.11 -12.85 3.61
N THR A 131 -7.20 -12.14 4.74
CA THR A 131 -6.21 -12.20 5.83
C THR A 131 -6.79 -12.72 7.13
N ASP A 132 -8.09 -13.03 7.18
CA ASP A 132 -8.75 -13.62 8.34
C ASP A 132 -8.12 -14.98 8.66
N GLU A 133 -7.73 -15.17 9.93
CA GLU A 133 -7.24 -16.46 10.47
C GLU A 133 -6.07 -17.11 9.71
N ARG A 134 -5.37 -16.35 8.87
CA ARG A 134 -4.26 -16.85 8.06
C ARG A 134 -2.91 -16.41 8.60
N ALA A 135 -1.91 -17.28 8.44
CA ALA A 135 -0.54 -16.93 8.77
C ALA A 135 0.01 -15.91 7.77
N VAL A 136 0.81 -14.98 8.28
CA VAL A 136 1.47 -13.93 7.45
C VAL A 136 2.30 -14.54 6.32
N VAL A 137 2.91 -15.70 6.55
CA VAL A 137 3.72 -16.40 5.54
C VAL A 137 2.86 -16.85 4.35
N ASP A 138 1.68 -17.41 4.59
CA ASP A 138 0.78 -17.89 3.53
C ASP A 138 0.24 -16.74 2.69
N ILE A 139 -0.14 -15.64 3.36
CA ILE A 139 -0.54 -14.40 2.70
C ILE A 139 0.60 -13.89 1.82
N ALA A 140 1.82 -13.81 2.35
CA ALA A 140 2.99 -13.35 1.60
C ALA A 140 3.31 -14.23 0.38
N HIS A 141 3.11 -15.56 0.49
CA HIS A 141 3.26 -16.48 -0.64
C HIS A 141 2.27 -16.15 -1.76
N GLU A 142 0.99 -15.96 -1.43
CA GLU A 142 -0.05 -15.62 -2.41
C GLU A 142 0.19 -14.26 -3.07
N VAL A 143 0.56 -13.23 -2.29
CA VAL A 143 0.92 -11.91 -2.81
C VAL A 143 2.07 -12.00 -3.80
N VAL A 144 3.14 -12.73 -3.46
CA VAL A 144 4.30 -12.82 -4.35
C VAL A 144 4.01 -13.68 -5.59
N ALA A 145 3.18 -14.72 -5.48
CA ALA A 145 2.76 -15.50 -6.65
C ALA A 145 2.12 -14.60 -7.73
N ALA A 146 1.33 -13.61 -7.33
CA ALA A 146 0.73 -12.63 -8.25
C ALA A 146 1.77 -11.76 -9.00
N THR A 147 2.97 -11.58 -8.45
CA THR A 147 4.00 -10.73 -9.04
C THR A 147 4.79 -11.40 -10.15
N GLY A 148 4.90 -12.74 -10.11
CA GLY A 148 5.86 -13.49 -10.93
C GLY A 148 7.33 -13.14 -10.66
N TRP A 149 7.65 -12.57 -9.48
CA TRP A 149 9.03 -12.25 -9.10
C TRP A 149 9.82 -13.45 -8.60
N ILE A 150 9.12 -14.50 -8.20
CA ILE A 150 9.68 -15.81 -7.88
C ILE A 150 9.08 -16.79 -8.89
N GLY A 151 9.96 -17.51 -9.57
CA GLY A 151 9.69 -18.54 -10.56
C GLY A 151 10.96 -19.35 -10.76
#